data_AF-A0A4Y2UQ56-F1
#
_entry.id   AF-A0A4Y2UQ56-F1
#
_cell.length_a   1.000
_cell.length_b   1.000
_cell.length_c   1.000
_cell.angle_alpha   90.00
_cell.angle_beta   90.00
_cell.angle_gamma   90.00
#
_symmetry.space_group_name_H-M   'P 1'
#
loop_
_entity.id
_entity.type
_entity.pdbx_description
1 polymer ?
#
loop_
_entity_poly.entity_id
_entity_poly.type
_entity_poly.pdbx_seq_one_letter_code
_entity_poly.pdbx_strand_id
1 'polypeptide(L)'
;MPDNIDRVVLSNDQQYLFDIFLAISGGECYSDLALRKPIPFAQSRWLTTAGRILRFYVAKEKPSDNIIILATYIMKVYAPVWFHVKTKAAFTEGARHIW
;
A
#
# COMPACT_ATOMS: atom_id res chain seq x y z
N MET A 1 -0.17 9.18 4.81
CA MET A 1 0.92 8.66 3.94
C MET A 1 2.10 9.63 4.07
N PRO A 2 3.36 9.28 3.79
CA PRO A 2 4.38 10.31 3.59
C PRO A 2 4.01 11.16 2.37
N ASP A 3 3.98 12.49 2.52
CA ASP A 3 3.42 13.41 1.50
C ASP A 3 4.38 13.65 0.32
N ASN A 4 5.67 13.37 0.50
CA ASN A 4 6.70 13.48 -0.51
C ASN A 4 7.44 12.15 -0.69
N ILE A 5 6.83 11.21 -1.43
CA ILE A 5 7.51 10.02 -1.94
C ILE A 5 7.83 10.24 -3.40
N ASP A 6 9.10 10.25 -3.75
CA ASP A 6 9.51 10.18 -5.16
C ASP A 6 9.11 8.82 -5.74
N ARG A 7 8.11 8.84 -6.64
CA ARG A 7 7.60 7.64 -7.31
C ARG A 7 8.66 6.98 -8.20
N VAL A 8 9.66 7.72 -8.67
CA VAL A 8 10.76 7.21 -9.52
C VAL A 8 11.68 6.26 -8.75
N VAL A 9 11.77 6.41 -7.42
CA VAL A 9 12.61 5.58 -6.53
C VAL A 9 11.91 4.28 -6.08
N LEU A 10 10.59 4.16 -6.33
CA LEU A 10 9.81 2.97 -5.98
C LEU A 10 9.91 1.89 -7.08
N SER A 11 10.07 0.62 -6.67
CA SER A 11 9.95 -0.52 -7.60
C SER A 11 8.49 -0.74 -8.02
N ASN A 12 8.25 -1.45 -9.13
CA ASN A 12 6.92 -1.66 -9.71
C ASN A 12 5.86 -2.19 -8.73
N ASP A 13 6.26 -3.08 -7.81
CA ASP A 13 5.40 -3.62 -6.74
C ASP A 13 5.08 -2.59 -5.64
N GLN A 14 6.04 -1.71 -5.32
CA GLN A 14 5.87 -0.60 -4.38
C GLN A 14 5.00 0.51 -4.98
N GLN A 15 5.22 0.84 -6.25
CA GLN A 15 4.33 1.74 -7.01
C GLN A 15 2.89 1.20 -7.03
N TYR A 16 2.69 -0.10 -7.32
CA TYR A 16 1.34 -0.68 -7.31
C TYR A 16 0.65 -0.58 -5.95
N LEU A 17 1.36 -0.84 -4.84
CA LEU A 17 0.80 -0.67 -3.50
C LEU A 17 0.51 0.80 -3.17
N PHE A 18 1.34 1.73 -3.65
CA PHE A 18 1.13 3.17 -3.48
C PHE A 18 -0.07 3.69 -4.27
N ASP A 19 -0.19 3.31 -5.54
CA ASP A 19 -1.29 3.72 -6.43
C ASP A 19 -2.65 3.22 -5.91
N ILE A 20 -2.75 1.93 -5.51
CA ILE A 20 -4.01 1.38 -4.98
C ILE A 20 -4.34 1.90 -3.59
N PHE A 21 -3.33 2.24 -2.77
CA PHE A 21 -3.54 2.94 -1.50
C PHE A 21 -4.16 4.33 -1.74
N LEU A 22 -3.64 5.12 -2.69
CA LEU A 22 -4.17 6.44 -2.97
C LEU A 22 -5.59 6.37 -3.54
N ALA A 23 -5.87 5.45 -4.45
CA ALA A 23 -7.21 5.22 -4.99
C ALA A 23 -8.25 4.93 -3.89
N ILE A 24 -7.93 4.00 -2.97
CA ILE A 24 -8.82 3.66 -1.84
C ILE A 24 -8.94 4.84 -0.85
N SER A 25 -7.86 5.60 -0.62
CA SER A 25 -7.86 6.74 0.30
C SER A 25 -8.66 7.95 -0.21
N GLY A 26 -8.64 8.19 -1.53
CA GLY A 26 -9.42 9.25 -2.18
C GLY A 26 -10.86 8.87 -2.52
N GLY A 27 -11.21 7.58 -2.39
CA GLY A 27 -12.53 7.05 -2.80
C GLY A 27 -12.68 6.83 -4.31
N GLU A 28 -11.67 7.17 -5.12
CA GLU A 28 -11.70 7.03 -6.57
C GLU A 28 -11.40 5.58 -7.00
N CYS A 29 -12.47 4.82 -7.23
CA CYS A 29 -12.40 3.43 -7.67
C CYS A 29 -11.98 3.32 -9.16
N TYR A 30 -10.70 3.53 -9.45
CA TYR A 30 -10.11 3.27 -10.76
C TYR A 30 -10.19 1.77 -11.11
N SER A 31 -11.19 1.41 -11.93
CA SER A 31 -11.34 0.07 -12.54
C SER A 31 -10.06 -0.42 -13.21
N ASP A 32 -9.25 0.49 -13.73
CA ASP A 32 -7.98 0.19 -14.41
C ASP A 32 -6.91 -0.38 -13.45
N LEU A 33 -6.90 -0.01 -12.17
CA LEU A 33 -6.04 -0.63 -11.14
C LEU A 33 -6.49 -2.06 -10.78
N ALA A 34 -7.79 -2.35 -10.94
CA ALA A 34 -8.34 -3.70 -10.83
C ALA A 34 -8.10 -4.56 -12.10
N LEU A 35 -7.74 -3.93 -13.24
CA LEU A 35 -7.36 -4.61 -14.49
C LEU A 35 -5.84 -4.77 -14.66
N ARG A 36 -5.02 -3.80 -14.23
CA ARG A 36 -3.53 -3.78 -14.34
C ARG A 36 -2.94 -5.16 -14.05
N LYS A 37 -2.29 -5.79 -15.05
CA LYS A 37 -1.82 -7.18 -14.94
C LYS A 37 -0.80 -7.32 -13.80
N PRO A 38 -0.82 -8.42 -13.01
CA PRO A 38 0.22 -8.68 -12.02
C PRO A 38 1.56 -8.93 -12.74
N ILE A 39 2.45 -7.95 -12.70
CA ILE A 39 3.84 -8.07 -13.18
C ILE A 39 4.57 -9.09 -12.28
N PRO A 40 5.53 -9.90 -12.79
CA PRO A 40 6.33 -10.81 -11.96
C PRO A 40 6.91 -10.11 -10.73
N PHE A 41 6.41 -10.50 -9.54
CA PHE A 41 6.64 -9.76 -8.30
C PHE A 41 8.08 -9.90 -7.80
N ALA A 42 8.76 -8.79 -7.57
CA ALA A 42 10.13 -8.76 -7.09
C ALA A 42 10.20 -8.71 -5.54
N GLN A 43 11.15 -9.47 -4.99
CA GLN A 43 11.71 -9.40 -3.62
C GLN A 43 10.76 -9.52 -2.40
N SER A 44 9.64 -8.82 -2.29
CA SER A 44 8.79 -8.83 -1.08
C SER A 44 7.46 -9.58 -1.23
N ARG A 45 7.37 -10.73 -0.54
CA ARG A 45 6.15 -11.54 -0.44
C ARG A 45 4.99 -10.77 0.21
N TRP A 46 5.26 -9.91 1.18
CA TRP A 46 4.21 -9.23 1.95
C TRP A 46 3.61 -8.02 1.21
N LEU A 47 4.43 -7.25 0.47
CA LEU A 47 3.96 -6.25 -0.51
C LEU A 47 2.99 -6.89 -1.53
N THR A 48 3.40 -8.04 -2.08
CA THR A 48 2.60 -8.83 -3.03
C THR A 48 1.25 -9.23 -2.45
N THR A 49 1.22 -9.73 -1.22
CA THR A 49 0.00 -10.13 -0.51
C THR A 49 -0.89 -8.93 -0.21
N ALA A 50 -0.34 -7.82 0.31
CA ALA A 50 -1.09 -6.61 0.63
C ALA A 50 -1.78 -6.02 -0.62
N GLY A 51 -1.06 -5.87 -1.73
CA GLY A 51 -1.64 -5.38 -3.00
C GLY A 51 -2.75 -6.28 -3.55
N ARG A 52 -2.64 -7.61 -3.39
CA ARG A 52 -3.69 -8.56 -3.78
C ARG A 52 -4.94 -8.45 -2.90
N ILE A 53 -4.78 -8.25 -1.59
CA ILE A 53 -5.90 -8.07 -0.66
C ILE A 53 -6.65 -6.78 -0.96
N LEU A 54 -5.94 -5.65 -1.17
CA LEU A 54 -6.57 -4.38 -1.54
C LEU A 54 -7.30 -4.48 -2.89
N ARG A 55 -6.72 -5.16 -3.89
CA ARG A 55 -7.40 -5.43 -5.17
C ARG A 55 -8.66 -6.28 -4.98
N PHE A 56 -8.63 -7.29 -4.11
CA PHE A 56 -9.79 -8.14 -3.82
C PHE A 56 -10.88 -7.41 -3.03
N TYR A 57 -10.51 -6.50 -2.14
CA TYR A 57 -11.42 -5.59 -1.44
C TYR A 57 -12.14 -4.66 -2.43
N VAL A 58 -11.40 -4.00 -3.33
CA VAL A 58 -11.97 -3.09 -4.36
C VAL A 58 -12.82 -3.85 -5.39
N ALA A 59 -12.43 -5.07 -5.79
CA ALA A 59 -13.14 -5.87 -6.79
C ALA A 59 -14.40 -6.60 -6.24
N LYS A 60 -14.89 -6.23 -5.05
CA LYS A 60 -16.08 -6.82 -4.42
C LYS A 60 -17.04 -5.71 -3.96
N GLU A 61 -18.26 -5.72 -4.50
CA GLU A 61 -19.35 -4.86 -4.02
C GLU A 61 -19.67 -5.08 -2.53
N LYS A 62 -19.48 -6.33 -2.05
CA LYS A 62 -19.69 -6.76 -0.67
C LYS A 62 -18.51 -7.65 -0.25
N PRO A 63 -17.39 -7.07 0.22
CA PRO A 63 -16.31 -7.83 0.83
C PRO A 63 -16.77 -8.42 2.16
N SER A 64 -16.23 -9.57 2.56
CA SER A 64 -16.50 -10.16 3.88
C SER A 64 -15.70 -9.47 4.99
N ASP A 65 -16.16 -9.57 6.23
CA ASP A 65 -15.57 -8.89 7.40
C ASP A 65 -14.07 -9.11 7.53
N ASN A 66 -13.59 -10.34 7.31
CA ASN A 66 -12.17 -10.67 7.31
C ASN A 66 -11.36 -9.87 6.27
N ILE A 67 -11.94 -9.60 5.10
CA ILE A 67 -11.32 -8.77 4.04
C ILE A 67 -11.40 -7.29 4.41
N ILE A 68 -12.52 -6.82 5.00
CA ILE A 68 -12.67 -5.44 5.50
C ILE A 68 -11.63 -5.16 6.59
N ILE A 69 -11.48 -6.05 7.57
CA ILE A 69 -10.50 -5.96 8.66
C ILE A 69 -9.06 -5.93 8.09
N LEU A 70 -8.74 -6.85 7.18
CA LEU A 70 -7.39 -6.99 6.65
C LEU A 70 -7.01 -5.83 5.70
N ALA A 71 -7.94 -5.37 4.86
CA ALA A 71 -7.77 -4.14 4.08
C ALA A 71 -7.64 -2.92 4.99
N THR A 72 -8.46 -2.79 6.03
CA THR A 72 -8.37 -1.72 7.03
C THR A 72 -7.01 -1.70 7.73
N TYR A 73 -6.47 -2.86 8.11
CA TYR A 73 -5.12 -2.97 8.67
C TYR A 73 -4.03 -2.56 7.68
N ILE A 74 -4.15 -2.98 6.41
CA ILE A 74 -3.20 -2.58 5.36
C ILE A 74 -3.20 -1.06 5.16
N MET A 75 -4.39 -0.46 5.09
CA MET A 75 -4.56 0.98 4.89
C MET A 75 -4.14 1.82 6.11
N LYS A 76 -4.52 1.43 7.33
CA LYS A 76 -4.26 2.24 8.53
C LYS A 76 -2.88 2.01 9.16
N VAL A 77 -2.30 0.82 9.00
CA VAL A 77 -1.05 0.43 9.67
C VAL A 77 0.05 0.08 8.67
N TYR A 78 -0.11 -0.98 7.88
CA TYR A 78 1.02 -1.55 7.15
C TYR A 78 1.58 -0.61 6.07
N ALA A 79 0.75 -0.09 5.17
CA ALA A 79 1.23 0.78 4.09
C ALA A 79 1.87 2.08 4.64
N PRO A 80 1.23 2.85 5.55
CA PRO A 80 1.86 4.04 6.14
C PRO A 80 3.22 3.76 6.79
N VAL A 81 3.35 2.68 7.58
CA VAL A 81 4.61 2.31 8.24
C VAL A 81 5.65 1.87 7.21
N TRP A 82 5.29 1.01 6.26
CA TRP A 82 6.19 0.52 5.23
C TRP A 82 6.79 1.65 4.39
N PHE A 83 5.94 2.59 3.95
CA PHE A 83 6.40 3.74 3.18
C PHE A 83 7.21 4.74 4.02
N HIS A 84 6.92 4.91 5.31
CA HIS A 84 7.73 5.73 6.21
C HIS A 84 9.15 5.16 6.42
N VAL A 85 9.28 3.84 6.56
CA VAL A 85 10.59 3.16 6.62
C VAL A 85 11.30 3.25 5.25
N LYS A 86 10.56 3.14 4.14
CA LYS A 86 11.13 3.21 2.79
C LYS A 86 11.65 4.61 2.42
N THR A 87 11.02 5.69 2.89
CA THR A 87 11.54 7.06 2.69
C THR A 87 12.68 7.39 3.66
N LYS A 88 12.61 6.93 4.92
CA LYS A 88 13.70 7.06 5.90
C LYS A 88 14.72 5.92 5.80
N ALA A 89 15.34 5.80 4.63
CA ALA A 89 16.37 4.79 4.37
C ALA A 89 17.62 4.93 5.26
N ALA A 90 17.84 6.11 5.86
CA ALA A 90 18.87 6.35 6.86
C ALA A 90 18.28 6.34 8.28
N PHE A 91 18.82 5.51 9.16
CA PHE A 91 18.53 5.50 10.61
C PHE A 91 19.24 6.66 11.35
N THR A 92 19.21 7.87 10.77
CA THR A 92 19.78 9.09 11.36
C THR A 92 18.88 9.70 12.45
N GLU A 93 17.59 9.36 12.45
CA GLU A 93 16.66 9.74 13.49
C GLU A 93 16.47 8.59 14.48
N GLY A 94 16.97 8.75 15.71
CA GLY A 94 16.69 7.85 16.82
C GLY A 94 15.23 7.93 17.29
N ALA A 95 14.91 7.18 18.35
CA ALA A 95 13.58 7.19 18.95
C ALA A 95 13.17 8.60 19.41
N ARG A 96 12.20 9.22 18.72
CA ARG A 96 11.67 10.55 19.09
C ARG A 96 10.75 10.41 20.30
N HIS A 97 11.18 10.94 21.44
CA HIS A 97 10.36 11.08 22.63
C HIS A 97 9.33 12.21 22.41
N ILE A 98 8.11 11.83 22.04
CA ILE A 98 6.98 12.75 21.87
C ILE A 98 6.10 12.72 23.11
N TRP A 99 5.90 13.91 23.69
CA TRP A 99 4.94 14.26 24.75
C TRP A 99 4.13 15.45 24.26
#